data_AF-A0A955WYF0-F1
#
_entry.id   AF-A0A955WYF0-F1
#
_cell.length_a   1.000
_cell.length_b   1.000
_cell.length_c   1.000
_cell.angle_alpha   90.00
_cell.angle_beta   90.00
_cell.angle_gamma   90.00
#
_symmetry.space_group_name_H-M   'P 1'
#
loop_
_entity.id
_entity.type
_entity.pdbx_description
1 polymer ?
#
loop_
_entity_poly.entity_id
_entity_poly.type
_entity_poly.pdbx_seq_one_letter_code
_entity_poly.pdbx_strand_id
1 'polypeptide(L)' 'HSAKPNDVHERIEALCGDVRRLEMFARDTRPGWDAWGNEVACDVRLRVPS' A
#
# COMPACT_ATOMS: atom_id res chain seq x y z
N HIS A 1 19.05 -6.26 4.75
CA HIS A 1 17.74 -6.80 5.14
C HIS A 1 16.97 -5.66 5.79
N SER A 2 15.94 -5.12 5.12
CA SER A 2 15.10 -4.05 5.65
C SER A 2 13.67 -4.55 5.52
N ALA A 3 13.11 -5.05 6.62
CA ALA A 3 11.71 -5.41 6.70
C ALA A 3 11.03 -4.31 7.51
N LYS A 4 9.87 -3.85 7.05
CA LYS A 4 9.07 -2.92 7.84
C LYS A 4 8.64 -3.64 9.13
N PRO A 5 8.56 -2.94 10.27
CA PRO A 5 7.86 -3.46 11.43
C PRO A 5 6.41 -3.83 11.08
N ASN A 6 5.92 -4.94 11.63
CA ASN A 6 4.63 -5.52 11.25
C ASN A 6 3.43 -4.58 11.56
N ASP A 7 3.57 -3.70 12.54
CA ASP A 7 2.51 -2.80 13.06
C ASP A 7 2.32 -1.52 12.23
N VAL A 8 3.22 -1.22 11.29
CA VAL A 8 3.23 0.06 10.57
C VAL A 8 1.91 0.30 9.83
N HIS A 9 1.39 -0.71 9.16
CA HIS A 9 0.16 -0.58 8.39
C HIS A 9 -1.06 -0.35 9.28
N GLU A 10 -1.15 -1.09 10.39
CA GLU A 10 -2.25 -0.97 11.36
C GLU A 10 -2.27 0.43 11.99
N ARG A 11 -1.09 0.98 12.28
CA ARG A 11 -0.96 2.35 12.80
C ARG A 11 -1.38 3.41 11.77
N ILE A 12 -1.05 3.21 10.50
CA ILE A 12 -1.49 4.12 9.42
C ILE A 12 -2.99 3.98 9.17
N GLU A 13 -3.55 2.78 9.25
CA GLU A 13 -4.98 2.52 9.16
C GLU A 13 -5.74 3.22 10.30
N ALA A 14 -5.27 3.09 11.55
CA ALA A 14 -5.84 3.77 12.71
C ALA A 14 -5.73 5.29 12.64
N LEU A 15 -4.61 5.82 12.14
CA LEU A 15 -4.38 7.26 12.05
C LEU A 15 -5.20 7.92 10.93
N CYS A 16 -5.28 7.28 9.77
CA CYS A 16 -5.85 7.89 8.56
C CYS A 16 -7.30 7.47 8.29
N GLY A 17 -7.85 6.48 8.99
CA GLY A 17 -9.27 6.09 8.88
C GLY A 17 -9.58 5.19 7.68
N ASP A 18 -10.59 5.49 6.87
CA ASP A 18 -10.89 4.75 5.64
C ASP A 18 -10.57 5.63 4.41
N VAL A 19 -9.33 5.54 3.95
CA VAL A 19 -8.81 6.31 2.80
C VAL A 19 -8.02 5.41 1.88
N ARG A 20 -7.87 5.82 0.61
CA ARG A 20 -6.99 5.10 -0.32
C ARG A 20 -5.53 5.25 0.08
N ARG A 21 -4.79 4.15 0.01
CA ARG A 21 -3.37 4.07 0.42
C ARG A 21 -2.58 3.34 -0.66
N LEU A 22 -1.34 3.77 -0.83
CA LEU A 22 -0.40 3.17 -1.77
C LEU A 22 0.89 2.83 -1.02
N GLU A 23 1.36 1.59 -1.14
CA GLU A 23 2.70 1.20 -0.74
C GLU A 23 3.65 1.21 -1.94
N MET A 24 4.70 2.03 -1.86
CA MET A 24 5.74 2.11 -2.87
C MET A 24 6.92 1.19 -2.53
N PHE A 25 7.51 0.59 -3.56
CA PHE A 25 8.57 -0.42 -3.48
C PHE A 25 8.15 -1.66 -2.69
N ALA A 26 6.86 -2.02 -2.80
CA ALA A 26 6.30 -3.19 -2.16
C ALA A 26 6.91 -4.48 -2.73
N ARG A 27 7.10 -5.47 -1.86
CA ARG A 27 7.52 -6.84 -2.21
C ARG A 27 6.43 -7.87 -1.96
N ASP A 28 5.32 -7.43 -1.36
CA ASP A 28 4.11 -8.20 -1.15
C ASP A 28 2.90 -7.26 -1.21
N THR A 29 1.69 -7.81 -1.28
CA THR A 29 0.43 -7.06 -1.33
C THR A 29 -0.29 -7.12 0.01
N ARG A 30 -1.06 -6.07 0.33
CA ARG A 30 -1.86 -6.00 1.55
C ARG A 30 -3.30 -5.59 1.23
N PRO A 31 -4.32 -6.29 1.75
CA PRO A 31 -5.70 -5.84 1.62
C PRO A 31 -5.89 -4.39 2.09
N GLY A 32 -6.58 -3.58 1.29
CA GLY A 32 -6.81 -2.17 1.59
C GLY A 32 -5.68 -1.21 1.19
N TRP A 33 -4.61 -1.74 0.59
CA TRP A 33 -3.51 -0.96 0.04
C TRP A 33 -3.32 -1.29 -1.44
N ASP A 34 -3.21 -0.25 -2.27
CA ASP A 34 -2.64 -0.40 -3.61
C ASP A 34 -1.13 -0.65 -3.43
N ALA A 35 -0.54 -1.53 -4.24
CA ALA A 35 0.86 -1.92 -4.19
C ALA A 35 1.58 -1.58 -5.50
N TRP A 36 2.71 -0.87 -5.37
CA TRP A 36 3.60 -0.58 -6.48
C TRP A 36 5.03 -1.01 -6.12
N GLY A 37 5.60 -1.92 -6.89
CA GLY A 37 6.95 -2.41 -6.69
C GLY A 37 7.38 -3.38 -7.79
N ASN A 38 8.68 -3.66 -7.86
CA ASN A 38 9.24 -4.52 -8.91
C ASN A 38 8.98 -6.01 -8.66
N GLU A 39 8.66 -6.39 -7.43
CA GLU A 39 8.44 -7.77 -7.00
C GLU A 39 6.94 -8.10 -6.82
N VAL A 40 6.05 -7.15 -7.13
CA VAL A 40 4.59 -7.33 -7.08
C VAL A 40 3.97 -6.98 -8.42
N ALA A 41 2.86 -7.63 -8.76
CA ALA A 41 2.05 -7.19 -9.88
C ALA A 41 1.45 -5.82 -9.55
N CYS A 42 1.87 -4.76 -10.26
CA CYS A 42 1.35 -3.41 -10.08
C CYS A 42 -0.19 -3.42 -10.23
N ASP A 43 -0.90 -3.03 -9.18
CA ASP A 43 -2.37 -2.99 -9.12
C ASP A 43 -2.94 -1.55 -9.15
N VAL A 44 -2.07 -0.54 -9.18
CA VAL A 44 -2.45 0.88 -9.13
C VAL A 44 -3.31 1.26 -10.33
N ARG A 45 -4.60 1.53 -10.06
CA ARG A 45 -5.54 2.07 -11.05
C ARG A 45 -5.73 3.56 -10.85
N LEU A 46 -5.07 4.34 -11.69
CA LEU A 46 -5.31 5.77 -11.80
C LEU A 46 -6.63 5.99 -12.54
N ARG A 47 -7.65 6.46 -11.82
CA ARG A 47 -8.87 6.96 -12.46
C ARG A 47 -8.54 8.30 -13.09
N VAL A 48 -8.76 8.42 -14.39
CA VAL A 48 -8.74 9.72 -15.07
C VAL A 48 -10.02 10.46 -14.65
N PRO A 49 -9.93 11.68 -14.10
CA PRO A 49 -11.11 12.49 -13.84
C PRO A 49 -11.85 12.74 -15.16
N SER A 50 -13.19 12.70 -15.11
CA SER A 50 -14.08 13.07 -16.22
C SER A 50 -14.00 14.56 -16.50
#